data_AF-A0A9D9QH68-F1
#
_entry.id   AF-A0A9D9QH68-F1
#
_cell.length_a   1.000
_cell.length_b   1.000
_cell.length_c   1.000
_cell.angle_alpha   90.00
_cell.angle_beta   90.00
_cell.angle_gamma   90.00
#
_symmetry.space_group_name_H-M   'P 1'
#
loop_
_entity.id
_entity.type
_entity.pdbx_description
1 polymer ?
#
loop_
_entity_poly.entity_id
_entity_poly.type
_entity_poly.pdbx_seq_one_letter_code
_entity_poly.pdbx_strand_id
1 'polypeptide(L)' 'MNLKINEGLSFDDVLLIPGYTDIAPGEADVTSRLIGNIFLNVPIMS' A
#
# COMPACT_ATOMS: atom_id res chain seq x y z
N MET A 1 20.04 3.22 28.63
CA MET A 1 19.13 2.56 27.67
C MET A 1 19.70 2.78 26.28
N ASN A 2 20.09 1.72 25.57
CA ASN A 2 20.44 1.83 24.16
C ASN A 2 19.15 1.69 23.34
N LEU A 3 18.57 2.82 22.92
CA LEU A 3 17.58 2.80 21.85
C LEU A 3 18.32 2.45 20.56
N LYS A 4 18.08 1.26 20.02
CA LYS A 4 18.37 0.99 18.61
C LYS A 4 17.19 1.51 17.80
N ILE A 5 17.44 2.54 17.00
CA ILE A 5 16.49 3.03 16.00
C ILE A 5 16.70 2.16 14.76
N ASN A 6 15.62 1.57 14.24
CA ASN A 6 15.68 0.85 12.96
C ASN A 6 15.85 1.86 11.83
N GLU A 7 16.57 1.46 10.78
CA GLU A 7 16.66 2.25 9.56
C GLU A 7 15.25 2.40 8.94
N GLY A 8 14.93 3.62 8.52
CA GLY A 8 13.71 3.93 7.76
C GLY A 8 14.03 3.92 6.27
N LEU A 9 13.15 3.33 5.48
CA LEU A 9 13.27 3.29 4.01
C LEU A 9 12.29 4.29 3.37
N SER A 10 12.76 5.00 2.36
CA SER A 10 11.95 5.84 1.47
C SER A 10 11.48 5.05 0.24
N PHE A 11 10.66 5.68 -0.62
CA PHE A 11 10.17 5.03 -1.85
C PHE A 11 11.27 4.65 -2.82
N ASP A 12 12.36 5.43 -2.90
CA ASP A 12 13.45 5.19 -3.84
C ASP A 12 14.42 4.08 -3.36
N ASP A 13 14.31 3.67 -2.10
CA ASP A 13 15.15 2.62 -1.51
C ASP A 13 14.61 1.20 -1.80
N VAL A 14 13.39 1.08 -2.36
CA VAL A 14 12.69 -0.21 -2.47
C VAL A 14 12.02 -0.41 -3.83
N LEU A 15 11.86 -1.68 -4.21
CA LEU A 15 11.08 -2.11 -5.38
C LEU A 15 10.12 -3.22 -4.99
N LEU A 16 8.96 -3.26 -5.65
CA LEU A 16 8.06 -4.41 -5.57
C LEU A 16 8.66 -5.57 -6.36
N ILE A 17 8.65 -6.76 -5.75
CA ILE A 17 9.04 -7.99 -6.43
C ILE A 17 7.79 -8.53 -7.17
N PRO A 18 7.90 -8.89 -8.46
CA PRO A 18 6.79 -9.50 -9.19
C PRO A 18 6.30 -10.80 -8.52
N GLY A 19 4.98 -10.99 -8.49
CA GLY A 19 4.32 -12.21 -8.04
C GLY A 19 3.39 -12.76 -9.12
N TYR A 20 3.14 -14.06 -9.08
CA TYR A 20 2.15 -14.68 -9.96
C TYR A 20 0.75 -14.17 -9.63
N THR A 21 -0.07 -13.91 -10.67
CA THR A 21 -1.48 -13.54 -10.52
C THR A 21 -2.26 -13.96 -11.77
N ASP A 22 -3.51 -14.37 -11.58
CA ASP A 22 -4.49 -14.63 -12.65
C ASP A 22 -5.39 -13.42 -12.92
N ILE A 23 -5.22 -12.30 -12.19
CA ILE A 23 -6.07 -11.10 -12.25
C ILE A 23 -5.48 -10.09 -13.22
N ALA A 24 -6.30 -9.55 -14.12
CA ALA A 24 -5.88 -8.46 -15.00
C ALA A 24 -5.87 -7.11 -14.24
N PRO A 25 -5.01 -6.13 -14.61
CA PRO A 25 -4.93 -4.85 -13.90
C PRO A 25 -6.27 -4.08 -13.79
N GLY A 26 -7.14 -4.18 -14.79
CA GLY A 26 -8.46 -3.54 -14.78
C GLY A 26 -9.51 -4.23 -13.88
N GLU A 27 -9.20 -5.42 -13.36
CA GLU A 27 -10.06 -6.22 -12.48
C GLU A 27 -9.67 -6.09 -11.00
N ALA A 28 -8.57 -5.38 -10.70
CA ALA A 28 -8.13 -5.17 -9.34
C ALA A 28 -9.15 -4.31 -8.56
N ASP A 29 -9.63 -4.83 -7.43
CA ASP A 29 -10.45 -4.05 -6.50
C ASP A 29 -9.59 -3.01 -5.77
N VAL A 30 -9.87 -1.73 -6.05
CA VAL A 30 -9.18 -0.58 -5.47
C VAL A 30 -9.98 0.07 -4.33
N THR A 31 -11.08 -0.54 -3.90
CA THR A 31 -11.87 -0.05 -2.77
C THR A 31 -11.03 -0.08 -1.50
N SER A 32 -10.98 1.03 -0.77
CA SER A 32 -10.19 1.14 0.47
C SER A 32 -11.03 1.70 1.62
N ARG A 33 -10.62 1.40 2.85
CA ARG A 33 -11.29 1.90 4.06
C ARG A 33 -10.56 3.14 4.56
N LEU A 34 -11.27 4.26 4.69
CA LEU A 34 -10.71 5.49 5.25
C LEU A 34 -10.70 5.43 6.78
N ILE A 35 -11.87 5.29 7.40
CA ILE A 35 -12.05 5.19 8.85
C ILE A 35 -13.41 4.58 9.17
N GLY A 36 -13.52 3.82 10.27
CA GLY A 36 -14.83 3.35 10.75
C GLY A 36 -15.60 2.62 9.65
N ASN A 37 -16.78 3.12 9.28
CA ASN A 37 -17.60 2.55 8.21
C ASN A 37 -17.56 3.37 6.90
N ILE A 38 -16.55 4.22 6.73
CA ILE A 38 -16.35 5.07 5.55
C ILE A 38 -15.37 4.39 4.60
N PHE A 39 -15.82 4.15 3.37
CA PHE A 39 -15.06 3.52 2.29
C PHE A 39 -14.87 4.49 1.13
N LEU A 40 -13.73 4.38 0.46
CA LEU A 40 -13.41 5.08 -0.78
C LEU A 40 -13.43 4.08 -1.93
N ASN A 41 -14.04 4.45 -3.06
CA ASN A 41 -14.00 3.62 -4.27
C ASN A 41 -12.59 3.53 -4.88
N VAL A 42 -11.70 4.50 -4.57
CA VAL A 42 -10.30 4.56 -5.03
C VAL A 42 -9.47 5.16 -3.88
N PRO A 43 -8.23 4.69 -3.57
CA PRO A 43 -7.45 5.14 -2.42
C PRO A 43 -6.72 6.46 -2.70
N ILE A 44 -7.45 7.49 -3.13
CA ILE A 44 -6.93 8.83 -3.46
C ILE A 44 -7.76 9.87 -2.72
N MET A 45 -7.10 10.82 -2.06
CA MET A 45 -7.72 11.97 -1.39
C MET A 45 -7.00 13.26 -1.79
N SER A 46 -7.76 14.36 -1.89
CA SER A 46 -7.28 15.71 -2.20
C SER A 46 -6.96 16.52 -0.96
#